data_AF-A0A9E3SPL3-F1
#
_entry.id   AF-A0A9E3SPL3-F1
#
_cell.length_a   1.000
_cell.length_b   1.000
_cell.length_c   1.000
_cell.angle_alpha   90.00
_cell.angle_beta   90.00
_cell.angle_gamma   90.00
#
_symmetry.space_group_name_H-M   'P 1'
#
loop_
_entity.id
_entity.type
_entity.pdbx_description
1 polymer ?
#
loop_
_entity_poly.entity_id
_entity_poly.type
_entity_poly.pdbx_seq_one_letter_code
_entity_poly.pdbx_strand_id
1 'polypeptide(L)'
;GGLGGGGERELNTHSLIEPNPLVFSRIAIVAASISQGIRERGIGAPGGGQIDMQSGLYDIQIAFQNLAELSARMTDMARKELWGEPLTEDEQLYLKYDFGGQLWNIRYMAEYPLADPPKVAALVADVASNPDAGTVLQVATGDVDYIFVITDSPDGLQVTRGTVYSTYEFVNPIDNRLNDDEWRAAVAEGKVPPRPDWVTSFFAE
;
A
#
# COMPACT_ATOMS: atom_id res chain seq x y z
N GLY A 1 12.73 36.81 12.96
CA GLY A 1 11.72 36.44 11.97
C GLY A 1 12.42 36.14 10.68
N GLY A 2 12.60 34.85 10.37
CA GLY A 2 13.10 34.41 9.06
C GLY A 2 11.89 34.00 8.24
N LEU A 3 11.47 34.86 7.30
CA LEU A 3 10.57 34.48 6.23
C LEU A 3 11.37 33.59 5.28
N GLY A 4 11.38 32.29 5.55
CA GLY A 4 11.87 31.29 4.61
C GLY A 4 10.89 31.24 3.44
N GLY A 5 11.27 31.89 2.33
CA GLY A 5 10.58 31.76 1.06
C GLY A 5 10.69 30.33 0.57
N GLY A 6 9.67 29.52 0.84
CA GLY A 6 9.35 28.40 -0.03
C GLY A 6 8.89 29.02 -1.35
N GLY A 7 9.74 28.98 -2.38
CA GLY A 7 9.31 29.36 -3.72
C GLY A 7 8.03 28.63 -4.11
N GLU A 8 7.23 29.22 -4.99
CA GLU A 8 6.04 28.57 -5.54
C GLU A 8 6.39 27.14 -5.99
N ARG A 9 5.61 26.17 -5.51
CA ARG A 9 5.76 24.78 -5.95
C ARG A 9 5.15 24.70 -7.35
N GLU A 10 5.95 24.94 -8.38
CA GLU A 10 5.47 24.84 -9.76
C GLU A 10 5.09 23.39 -10.12
N LEU A 11 3.92 23.23 -10.72
CA LEU A 11 3.47 21.99 -11.34
C LEU A 11 4.08 21.84 -12.73
N ASN A 12 5.11 21.00 -12.83
CA ASN A 12 5.78 20.66 -14.08
C ASN A 12 5.53 19.21 -14.56
N THR A 13 4.77 18.43 -13.78
CA THR A 13 4.48 17.01 -14.02
C THR A 13 3.12 16.68 -13.44
N HIS A 14 2.33 15.87 -14.16
CA HIS A 14 1.01 15.43 -13.70
C HIS A 14 1.09 14.03 -13.09
N SER A 15 0.51 13.87 -11.91
CA SER A 15 0.29 12.59 -11.27
C SER A 15 -1.09 12.05 -11.67
N LEU A 16 -1.18 10.74 -11.83
CA LEU A 16 -2.42 10.02 -12.09
C LEU A 16 -2.79 9.21 -10.85
N ILE A 17 -4.09 9.07 -10.61
CA ILE A 17 -4.63 8.07 -9.70
C ILE A 17 -5.47 7.05 -10.48
N GLU A 18 -5.39 5.77 -10.11
CA GLU A 18 -6.21 4.74 -10.74
C GLU A 18 -7.71 5.12 -10.65
N PRO A 19 -8.47 5.13 -11.77
CA PRO A 19 -9.86 5.58 -11.81
C PRO A 19 -10.83 4.53 -11.23
N ASN A 20 -10.54 4.05 -10.00
CA ASN A 20 -11.31 3.05 -9.29
C ASN A 20 -11.77 3.57 -7.90
N PRO A 21 -12.73 4.50 -7.85
CA PRO A 21 -13.19 5.10 -6.60
C PRO A 21 -13.82 4.08 -5.64
N LEU A 22 -14.34 2.96 -6.14
CA LEU A 22 -14.94 1.92 -5.31
C LEU A 22 -13.90 1.19 -4.44
N VAL A 23 -12.69 0.97 -4.95
CA VAL A 23 -11.61 0.35 -4.16
C VAL A 23 -11.21 1.28 -3.01
N PHE A 24 -10.90 2.54 -3.30
CA PHE A 24 -10.48 3.49 -2.28
C PHE A 24 -11.57 3.77 -1.23
N SER A 25 -12.83 3.89 -1.64
CA SER A 25 -13.94 4.15 -0.70
C SER A 25 -14.16 2.97 0.26
N ARG A 26 -14.04 1.73 -0.23
CA ARG A 26 -14.14 0.54 0.63
C ARG A 26 -13.01 0.48 1.63
N ILE A 27 -11.77 0.79 1.22
CA ILE A 27 -10.62 0.86 2.15
C ILE A 27 -10.88 1.94 3.20
N ALA A 28 -11.35 3.13 2.79
CA ALA A 28 -11.65 4.23 3.70
C ALA A 28 -12.69 3.83 4.77
N ILE A 29 -13.78 3.20 4.35
CA ILE A 29 -14.86 2.75 5.25
C ILE A 29 -14.35 1.69 6.23
N VAL A 30 -13.63 0.68 5.75
CA VAL A 30 -13.11 -0.40 6.60
C VAL A 30 -12.10 0.14 7.61
N ALA A 31 -11.14 0.96 7.15
CA ALA A 31 -10.13 1.57 8.03
C ALA A 31 -10.76 2.48 9.10
N ALA A 32 -11.73 3.31 8.71
CA ALA A 32 -12.48 4.15 9.66
C ALA A 32 -13.24 3.31 10.70
N SER A 33 -13.88 2.22 10.26
CA SER A 33 -14.62 1.30 11.14
C SER A 33 -13.72 0.63 12.16
N ILE A 34 -12.51 0.21 11.75
CA ILE A 34 -11.52 -0.38 12.65
C ILE A 34 -11.03 0.67 13.67
N SER A 35 -10.64 1.87 13.21
CA SER A 35 -10.17 2.95 14.08
C SER A 35 -11.24 3.35 15.11
N GLN A 36 -12.49 3.50 14.68
CA GLN A 36 -13.62 3.75 15.57
C GLN A 36 -13.83 2.61 16.57
N GLY A 37 -13.78 1.36 16.11
CA GLY A 37 -13.95 0.20 16.96
C GLY A 37 -12.88 0.04 18.05
N ILE A 38 -11.63 0.43 17.79
CA ILE A 38 -10.56 0.44 18.80
C ILE A 38 -10.84 1.51 19.86
N ARG A 39 -11.18 2.73 19.39
CA ARG A 39 -11.47 3.88 20.23
C ARG A 39 -12.68 3.66 21.16
N GLU A 40 -13.80 3.18 20.62
CA GLU A 40 -15.04 2.96 21.39
C GLU A 40 -14.89 1.89 22.49
N ARG A 41 -14.04 0.90 22.26
CA ARG A 41 -13.75 -0.15 23.24
C ARG A 41 -12.74 0.30 24.31
N GLY A 42 -12.21 1.53 24.21
CA GLY A 42 -11.24 2.08 25.15
C GLY A 42 -9.88 1.39 25.12
N ILE A 43 -9.56 0.63 24.06
CA ILE A 43 -8.32 -0.16 23.95
C ILE A 43 -7.18 0.65 23.30
N GLY A 44 -7.23 1.99 23.38
CA GLY A 44 -6.26 2.85 22.70
C GLY A 44 -6.23 4.31 23.18
N ALA A 45 -7.29 4.87 23.75
CA ALA A 45 -7.29 6.30 24.08
C ALA A 45 -6.56 6.63 25.41
N PRO A 46 -5.76 7.71 25.48
CA PRO A 46 -5.26 8.24 26.75
C PRO A 46 -6.40 8.92 27.51
N GLY A 47 -7.10 8.20 28.39
CA GLY A 47 -8.17 8.82 29.17
C GLY A 47 -9.12 7.96 30.02
N GLY A 48 -8.93 6.64 30.14
CA GLY A 48 -9.86 5.84 30.96
C GLY A 48 -9.30 4.50 31.44
N GLY A 49 -8.85 4.46 32.70
CA GLY A 49 -8.43 3.23 33.38
C GLY A 49 -6.99 2.82 33.09
N GLN A 50 -6.41 1.99 33.97
CA GLN A 50 -5.00 1.58 33.97
C GLN A 50 -4.48 1.32 32.56
N ILE A 51 -3.54 2.18 32.19
CA ILE A 51 -2.95 2.27 30.87
C ILE A 51 -2.15 0.99 30.60
N ASP A 52 -2.60 0.18 29.65
CA ASP A 52 -1.68 -0.75 29.01
C ASP A 52 -1.02 -0.05 27.80
N MET A 53 -0.07 0.83 28.13
CA MET A 53 0.86 1.46 27.18
C MET A 53 1.68 0.40 26.40
N GLN A 54 1.58 -0.89 26.75
CA GLN A 54 2.26 -2.00 26.05
C GLN A 54 1.45 -2.57 24.89
N SER A 55 0.17 -2.21 24.73
CA SER A 55 -0.69 -2.86 23.72
C SER A 55 -0.40 -2.45 22.27
N GLY A 56 0.20 -1.27 22.02
CA GLY A 56 0.46 -0.77 20.66
C GLY A 56 -0.78 -0.38 19.85
N LEU A 57 -1.98 -0.61 20.39
CA LEU A 57 -3.26 -0.45 19.70
C LEU A 57 -3.63 1.02 19.48
N TYR A 58 -3.08 1.95 20.27
CA TYR A 58 -3.22 3.38 20.01
C TYR A 58 -2.55 3.80 18.71
N ASP A 59 -1.30 3.36 18.48
CA ASP A 59 -0.56 3.69 17.27
C ASP A 59 -1.21 3.04 16.04
N ILE A 60 -1.68 1.80 16.19
CA ILE A 60 -2.47 1.10 15.18
C ILE A 60 -3.78 1.85 14.89
N GLN A 61 -4.47 2.37 15.90
CA GLN A 61 -5.68 3.18 15.72
C GLN A 61 -5.40 4.43 14.87
N ILE A 62 -4.27 5.11 15.12
CA ILE A 62 -3.83 6.28 14.34
C ILE A 62 -3.49 5.86 12.91
N ALA A 63 -2.78 4.74 12.71
CA ALA A 63 -2.47 4.23 11.38
C ALA A 63 -3.75 3.98 10.56
N PHE A 64 -4.77 3.34 11.15
CA PHE A 64 -6.06 3.14 10.50
C PHE A 64 -6.83 4.44 10.26
N GLN A 65 -6.74 5.42 11.16
CA GLN A 65 -7.33 6.73 10.92
C GLN A 65 -6.68 7.41 9.69
N ASN A 66 -5.35 7.43 9.63
CA ASN A 66 -4.61 8.05 8.54
C ASN A 66 -4.85 7.31 7.22
N LEU A 67 -4.95 5.97 7.24
CA LEU A 67 -5.34 5.18 6.08
C LEU A 67 -6.75 5.52 5.59
N ALA A 68 -7.70 5.74 6.52
CA ALA A 68 -9.05 6.14 6.16
C ALA A 68 -9.09 7.51 5.48
N GLU A 69 -8.37 8.49 6.04
CA GLU A 69 -8.27 9.85 5.50
C GLU A 69 -7.59 9.87 4.13
N LEU A 70 -6.47 9.16 3.98
CA LEU A 70 -5.77 9.02 2.70
C LEU A 70 -6.69 8.39 1.64
N SER A 71 -7.35 7.27 1.99
CA SER A 71 -8.21 6.54 1.06
C SER A 71 -9.48 7.32 0.69
N ALA A 72 -10.03 8.12 1.59
CA ALA A 72 -11.14 9.03 1.28
C ALA A 72 -10.71 10.09 0.26
N ARG A 73 -9.53 10.70 0.46
CA ARG A 73 -8.96 11.65 -0.51
C ARG A 73 -8.70 11.00 -1.88
N MET A 74 -8.15 9.77 -1.88
CA MET A 74 -7.95 8.99 -3.11
C MET A 74 -9.29 8.69 -3.80
N THR A 75 -10.37 8.44 -3.04
CA THR A 75 -11.71 8.22 -3.60
C THR A 75 -12.19 9.43 -4.40
N ASP A 76 -12.04 10.63 -3.84
CA ASP A 76 -12.47 11.87 -4.49
C ASP A 76 -11.67 12.15 -5.77
N MET A 77 -10.36 11.95 -5.74
CA MET A 77 -9.51 12.12 -6.92
C MET A 77 -9.77 11.03 -7.98
N ALA A 78 -9.92 9.77 -7.59
CA ALA A 78 -10.26 8.67 -8.51
C ALA A 78 -11.64 8.85 -9.16
N ARG A 79 -12.60 9.46 -8.47
CA ARG A 79 -13.88 9.85 -9.07
C ARG A 79 -13.67 10.88 -10.17
N LYS A 80 -12.85 11.92 -9.92
CA LYS A 80 -12.56 12.96 -10.93
C LYS A 80 -11.91 12.35 -12.17
N GLU A 81 -10.88 11.53 -11.99
CA GLU A 81 -10.23 10.81 -13.10
C GLU A 81 -11.21 9.95 -13.89
N LEU A 82 -12.10 9.20 -13.21
CA LEU A 82 -13.12 8.37 -13.86
C LEU A 82 -14.09 9.19 -14.73
N TRP A 83 -14.39 10.43 -14.35
CA TRP A 83 -15.26 11.33 -15.11
C TRP A 83 -14.52 12.26 -16.07
N GLY A 84 -13.19 12.14 -16.18
CA GLY A 84 -12.36 13.05 -16.97
C GLY A 84 -12.35 14.48 -16.44
N GLU A 85 -12.66 14.67 -15.16
CA GLU A 85 -12.54 15.96 -14.48
C GLU A 85 -11.08 16.17 -14.06
N PRO A 86 -10.48 17.34 -14.34
CA PRO A 86 -9.09 17.60 -13.93
C PRO A 86 -8.98 17.67 -12.40
N LEU A 87 -7.91 17.09 -11.86
CA LEU A 87 -7.50 17.33 -10.48
C LEU A 87 -7.09 18.79 -10.29
N THR A 88 -7.34 19.33 -9.10
CA THR A 88 -6.91 20.70 -8.77
C THR A 88 -5.39 20.77 -8.63
N GLU A 89 -4.83 21.97 -8.68
CA GLU A 89 -3.40 22.19 -8.44
C GLU A 89 -2.96 21.66 -7.06
N ASP A 90 -3.74 21.92 -6.01
CA ASP A 90 -3.47 21.39 -4.66
C ASP A 90 -3.48 19.85 -4.61
N GLU A 91 -4.37 19.19 -5.36
CA GLU A 91 -4.44 17.73 -5.45
C GLU A 91 -3.20 17.17 -6.17
N GLN A 92 -2.78 17.81 -7.26
CA GLN A 92 -1.56 17.45 -7.97
C GLN A 92 -0.30 17.65 -7.11
N LEU A 93 -0.21 18.77 -6.38
CA LEU A 93 0.88 19.04 -5.45
C LEU A 93 0.90 18.04 -4.30
N TYR A 94 -0.27 17.66 -3.79
CA TYR A 94 -0.39 16.63 -2.76
C TYR A 94 0.11 15.28 -3.26
N LEU A 95 -0.32 14.82 -4.45
CA LEU A 95 0.16 13.56 -5.04
C LEU A 95 1.69 13.57 -5.23
N LYS A 96 2.24 14.72 -5.65
CA LYS A 96 3.67 14.86 -5.93
C LYS A 96 4.55 14.93 -4.69
N TYR A 97 4.13 15.64 -3.65
CA TYR A 97 5.00 15.98 -2.52
C TYR A 97 4.59 15.34 -1.20
N ASP A 98 3.29 15.10 -0.98
CA ASP A 98 2.78 14.74 0.33
C ASP A 98 2.34 13.26 0.40
N PHE A 99 1.87 12.68 -0.71
CA PHE A 99 1.36 11.30 -0.78
C PHE A 99 2.35 10.27 -0.22
N GLY A 100 3.62 10.33 -0.64
CA GLY A 100 4.66 9.42 -0.14
C GLY A 100 4.91 9.57 1.38
N GLY A 101 4.83 10.81 1.89
CA GLY A 101 4.95 11.07 3.33
C GLY A 101 3.77 10.49 4.12
N GLN A 102 2.57 10.52 3.56
CA GLN A 102 1.37 9.94 4.18
C GLN A 102 1.45 8.41 4.23
N LEU A 103 1.87 7.76 3.14
CA LEU A 103 2.13 6.32 3.15
C LEU A 103 3.20 5.93 4.17
N TRP A 104 4.29 6.70 4.24
CA TRP A 104 5.34 6.46 5.23
C TRP A 104 4.81 6.60 6.66
N ASN A 105 4.00 7.62 6.94
CA ASN A 105 3.44 7.83 8.26
C ASN A 105 2.48 6.69 8.68
N ILE A 106 1.63 6.22 7.77
CA ILE A 106 0.75 5.05 8.04
C ILE A 106 1.60 3.83 8.40
N ARG A 107 2.62 3.52 7.59
CA ARG A 107 3.56 2.40 7.84
C ARG A 107 4.25 2.57 9.20
N TYR A 108 4.79 3.75 9.47
CA TYR A 108 5.50 4.04 10.71
C TYR A 108 4.61 3.82 11.94
N MET A 109 3.38 4.35 11.93
CA MET A 109 2.44 4.17 13.05
C MET A 109 2.00 2.71 13.21
N ALA A 110 1.79 1.98 12.12
CA ALA A 110 1.42 0.57 12.16
C ALA A 110 2.54 -0.32 12.72
N GLU A 111 3.79 0.03 12.42
CA GLU A 111 4.97 -0.73 12.83
C GLU A 111 5.58 -0.26 14.16
N TYR A 112 5.21 0.92 14.65
CA TYR A 112 5.73 1.49 15.89
C TYR A 112 5.73 0.52 17.10
N PRO A 113 4.69 -0.31 17.33
CA PRO A 113 4.71 -1.25 18.44
C PRO A 113 5.53 -2.53 18.19
N LEU A 114 6.07 -2.73 16.98
CA LEU A 114 6.86 -3.91 16.64
C LEU A 114 8.33 -3.69 17.00
N ALA A 115 8.95 -4.65 17.67
CA ALA A 115 10.36 -4.56 18.06
C ALA A 115 11.34 -4.65 16.87
N ASP A 116 11.00 -5.45 15.86
CA ASP A 116 11.79 -5.64 14.64
C ASP A 116 10.85 -5.81 13.44
N PRO A 117 10.28 -4.70 12.91
CA PRO A 117 9.38 -4.77 11.77
C PRO A 117 10.13 -5.22 10.50
N PRO A 118 9.48 -5.99 9.62
CA PRO A 118 10.11 -6.44 8.39
C PRO A 118 10.51 -5.27 7.50
N LYS A 119 11.74 -5.32 6.96
CA LYS A 119 12.30 -4.27 6.09
C LYS A 119 11.83 -4.38 4.64
N VAL A 120 11.39 -5.56 4.23
CA VAL A 120 10.93 -5.87 2.87
C VAL A 120 9.48 -6.29 2.94
N ALA A 121 8.63 -5.72 2.08
CA ALA A 121 7.21 -6.02 1.99
C ALA A 121 6.90 -7.29 1.18
N ALA A 122 7.81 -8.26 1.23
CA ALA A 122 7.61 -9.58 0.66
C ALA A 122 6.78 -10.41 1.63
N LEU A 123 5.65 -10.91 1.14
CA LEU A 123 4.66 -11.70 1.88
C LEU A 123 4.26 -12.90 1.03
N VAL A 124 3.91 -14.02 1.67
CA VAL A 124 3.43 -15.23 1.01
C VAL A 124 2.12 -15.69 1.63
N ALA A 125 1.20 -16.17 0.81
CA ALA A 125 -0.09 -16.67 1.25
C ALA A 125 -0.48 -17.94 0.50
N ASP A 126 -1.10 -18.86 1.23
CA ASP A 126 -1.71 -20.05 0.66
C ASP A 126 -3.04 -19.69 0.00
N VAL A 127 -3.22 -20.06 -1.27
CA VAL A 127 -4.47 -19.84 -2.02
C VAL A 127 -5.35 -21.09 -2.00
N ALA A 128 -4.74 -22.26 -2.26
CA ALA A 128 -5.46 -23.52 -2.33
C ALA A 128 -4.56 -24.68 -1.88
N SER A 129 -5.16 -25.69 -1.24
CA SER A 129 -4.47 -26.93 -0.87
C SER A 129 -5.13 -28.11 -1.58
N ASN A 130 -4.31 -29.03 -2.09
CA ASN A 130 -4.76 -30.30 -2.66
C ASN A 130 -4.15 -31.46 -1.83
N PRO A 131 -4.88 -31.94 -0.80
CA PRO A 131 -4.39 -33.03 0.05
C PRO A 131 -4.15 -34.33 -0.71
N ASP A 132 -4.99 -34.66 -1.69
CA ASP A 132 -4.87 -35.90 -2.46
C ASP A 132 -3.58 -35.94 -3.30
N ALA A 133 -3.18 -34.79 -3.85
CA ALA A 133 -1.91 -34.64 -4.56
C ALA A 133 -0.72 -34.30 -3.64
N GLY A 134 -0.96 -34.02 -2.36
CA GLY A 134 0.06 -33.57 -1.42
C GLY A 134 0.68 -32.22 -1.80
N THR A 135 -0.10 -31.28 -2.36
CA THR A 135 0.40 -29.97 -2.83
C THR A 135 -0.37 -28.78 -2.26
N VAL A 136 0.26 -27.61 -2.32
CA VAL A 136 -0.31 -26.30 -2.00
C VAL A 136 0.04 -25.29 -3.09
N LEU A 137 -0.92 -24.47 -3.50
CA LEU A 137 -0.73 -23.30 -4.34
C LEU A 137 -0.51 -22.08 -3.44
N GLN A 138 0.63 -21.42 -3.60
CA GLN A 138 0.98 -20.21 -2.88
C GLN A 138 1.15 -19.04 -3.86
N VAL A 139 0.76 -17.84 -3.41
CA VAL A 139 1.04 -16.58 -4.09
C VAL A 139 1.87 -15.70 -3.19
N ALA A 140 2.75 -14.90 -3.79
CA ALA A 140 3.65 -14.07 -3.02
C ALA A 140 3.98 -12.73 -3.70
N THR A 141 4.26 -11.73 -2.87
CA THR A 141 4.89 -10.47 -3.29
C THR A 141 6.39 -10.53 -3.00
N GLY A 142 7.23 -9.96 -3.85
CA GLY A 142 8.67 -9.84 -3.60
C GLY A 142 9.16 -8.39 -3.60
N ASP A 143 10.31 -8.17 -4.23
CA ASP A 143 10.90 -6.86 -4.47
C ASP A 143 10.01 -5.93 -5.32
N VAL A 144 10.42 -4.67 -5.41
CA VAL A 144 9.72 -3.62 -6.14
C VAL A 144 10.15 -3.57 -7.60
N ASP A 145 9.20 -3.77 -8.50
CA ASP A 145 9.33 -3.54 -9.94
C ASP A 145 8.86 -2.11 -10.29
N TYR A 146 9.26 -1.61 -11.46
CA TYR A 146 8.72 -0.37 -12.01
C TYR A 146 7.53 -0.66 -12.91
N ILE A 147 6.48 0.17 -12.79
CA ILE A 147 5.38 0.22 -13.75
C ILE A 147 5.47 1.50 -14.56
N PHE A 148 5.26 1.40 -15.87
CA PHE A 148 5.14 2.53 -16.78
C PHE A 148 3.73 2.58 -17.34
N VAL A 149 3.07 3.72 -17.22
CA VAL A 149 1.68 3.92 -17.68
C VAL A 149 1.63 5.12 -18.60
N ILE A 150 1.06 4.92 -19.80
CA ILE A 150 0.74 6.02 -20.71
C ILE A 150 -0.58 6.62 -20.27
N THR A 151 -0.59 7.92 -19.97
CA THR A 151 -1.77 8.68 -19.57
C THR A 151 -1.98 9.88 -20.47
N ASP A 152 -3.22 10.34 -20.55
CA ASP A 152 -3.53 11.65 -21.09
C ASP A 152 -3.20 12.74 -20.06
N SER A 153 -2.83 13.94 -20.53
CA SER A 153 -2.60 15.12 -19.71
C SER A 153 -2.98 16.37 -20.50
N PRO A 154 -3.09 17.55 -19.86
CA PRO A 154 -3.31 18.81 -20.57
C PRO A 154 -2.28 19.11 -21.67
N ASP A 155 -1.07 18.53 -21.56
CA ASP A 155 0.03 18.70 -22.52
C ASP A 155 0.10 17.57 -23.57
N GLY A 156 -0.85 16.64 -23.56
CA GLY A 156 -0.92 15.45 -24.41
C GLY A 156 -0.48 14.17 -23.70
N LEU A 157 -0.22 13.11 -24.47
CA LEU A 157 0.16 11.81 -23.91
C LEU A 157 1.50 11.88 -23.16
N GLN A 158 1.50 11.40 -21.93
CA GLN A 158 2.68 11.34 -21.06
C GLN A 158 2.95 9.92 -20.59
N VAL A 159 4.23 9.60 -20.40
CA VAL A 159 4.65 8.37 -19.70
C VAL A 159 4.84 8.71 -18.23
N THR A 160 4.05 8.06 -17.38
CA THR A 160 4.21 8.10 -15.92
C THR A 160 4.93 6.84 -15.45
N ARG A 161 5.66 6.96 -14.34
CA ARG A 161 6.38 5.85 -13.72
C ARG A 161 5.97 5.72 -12.26
N GLY A 162 5.59 4.51 -11.87
CA GLY A 162 5.34 4.14 -10.49
C GLY A 162 6.12 2.90 -10.09
N THR A 163 5.79 2.39 -8.91
CA THR A 163 6.37 1.17 -8.33
C THR A 163 5.27 0.17 -8.01
N VAL A 164 5.50 -1.10 -8.30
CA VAL A 164 4.59 -2.21 -7.98
C VAL A 164 5.38 -3.35 -7.35
N TYR A 165 4.73 -4.20 -6.55
CA TYR A 165 5.39 -5.40 -6.07
C TYR A 165 5.49 -6.45 -7.17
N SER A 166 6.63 -7.11 -7.23
CA SER A 166 6.80 -8.35 -7.96
C SER A 166 5.80 -9.40 -7.48
N THR A 167 5.15 -10.10 -8.41
CA THR A 167 4.16 -11.15 -8.11
C THR A 167 4.70 -12.52 -8.48
N TYR A 168 4.46 -13.50 -7.62
CA TYR A 168 4.82 -14.91 -7.80
C TYR A 168 3.62 -15.79 -7.51
N GLU A 169 3.52 -16.89 -8.24
CA GLU A 169 2.53 -17.95 -8.06
C GLU A 169 3.25 -19.28 -8.29
N PHE A 170 3.22 -20.17 -7.30
CA PHE A 170 3.97 -21.41 -7.35
C PHE A 170 3.33 -22.50 -6.52
N VAL A 171 3.63 -23.75 -6.88
CA VAL A 171 3.15 -24.95 -6.19
C VAL A 171 4.27 -25.53 -5.35
N ASN A 172 3.98 -25.81 -4.08
CA ASN A 172 4.88 -26.50 -3.16
C ASN A 172 4.26 -27.82 -2.68
N PRO A 173 5.08 -28.77 -2.18
CA PRO A 173 4.59 -29.87 -1.35
C PRO A 173 3.80 -29.31 -0.15
N ILE A 174 2.71 -29.99 0.23
CA ILE A 174 1.79 -29.52 1.27
C ILE A 174 2.45 -29.38 2.65
N ASP A 175 3.52 -30.16 2.88
CA ASP A 175 4.34 -30.14 4.11
C ASP A 175 5.48 -29.12 4.04
N ASN A 176 5.65 -28.41 2.91
CA ASN A 176 6.67 -27.39 2.69
C ASN A 176 6.03 -26.04 2.33
N ARG A 177 5.06 -25.62 3.14
CA ARG A 177 4.43 -24.30 3.05
C ARG A 177 5.41 -23.24 3.52
N LEU A 178 5.71 -22.28 2.65
CA LEU A 178 6.53 -21.13 3.05
C LEU A 178 5.73 -20.20 3.96
N ASN A 179 6.35 -19.75 5.04
CA ASN A 179 5.93 -18.57 5.77
C ASN A 179 6.66 -17.30 5.28
N ASP A 180 6.25 -16.13 5.78
CA ASP A 180 6.81 -14.85 5.36
C ASP A 180 8.32 -14.72 5.58
N ASP A 181 8.88 -15.30 6.64
CA ASP A 181 10.32 -15.19 6.93
C ASP A 181 11.15 -16.08 6.00
N GLU A 182 10.68 -17.30 5.73
CA GLU A 182 11.28 -18.20 4.74
C GLU A 182 11.21 -17.61 3.33
N TRP A 183 10.07 -16.99 2.98
CA TRP A 183 9.90 -16.34 1.70
C TRP A 183 10.81 -15.11 1.55
N ARG A 184 10.90 -14.25 2.58
CA ARG A 184 11.84 -13.10 2.58
C ARG A 184 13.29 -13.55 2.44
N ALA A 185 13.68 -14.65 3.09
CA ALA A 185 15.02 -15.22 2.94
C ALA A 185 15.26 -15.69 1.49
N ALA A 186 14.30 -16.37 0.88
CA ALA A 186 14.38 -16.79 -0.52
C ALA A 186 14.51 -15.60 -1.49
N VAL A 187 13.74 -14.53 -1.28
CA VAL A 187 13.85 -13.28 -2.04
C VAL A 187 15.24 -12.66 -1.89
N ALA A 188 15.74 -12.54 -0.65
CA ALA A 188 17.06 -11.97 -0.38
C ALA A 188 18.22 -12.78 -1.02
N GLU A 189 18.05 -14.08 -1.19
CA GLU A 189 19.02 -14.97 -1.84
C GLU A 189 18.84 -15.06 -3.37
N GLY A 190 17.83 -14.40 -3.94
CA GLY A 190 17.47 -14.53 -5.36
C GLY A 190 16.95 -15.91 -5.75
N LYS A 191 16.49 -16.71 -4.77
CA LYS A 191 15.93 -18.05 -4.95
C LYS A 191 14.41 -18.00 -5.10
N VAL A 192 13.94 -17.12 -5.98
CA VAL A 192 12.51 -16.95 -6.28
C VAL A 192 12.11 -17.81 -7.47
N PRO A 193 10.88 -18.33 -7.52
CA PRO A 193 10.36 -19.02 -8.69
C PRO A 193 10.19 -18.06 -9.87
N PRO A 194 9.98 -18.58 -11.10
CA PRO A 194 9.63 -17.77 -12.26
C PRO A 194 8.37 -16.92 -11.99
N ARG A 195 8.25 -15.79 -12.71
CA ARG A 195 7.01 -15.00 -12.69
C ARG A 195 5.86 -15.79 -13.33
N PRO A 196 4.60 -15.57 -12.91
CA PRO A 196 3.45 -16.29 -13.48
C PRO A 196 3.28 -16.00 -14.97
N ASP A 197 2.93 -17.01 -15.77
CA ASP A 197 2.83 -16.88 -17.23
C ASP A 197 1.90 -15.73 -17.71
N TRP A 198 0.86 -15.41 -16.94
CA TRP A 198 -0.10 -14.38 -17.32
C TRP A 198 0.48 -12.95 -17.30
N VAL A 199 1.63 -12.71 -16.65
CA VAL A 199 2.25 -11.38 -16.62
C VAL A 199 3.02 -11.04 -17.89
N THR A 200 3.33 -12.02 -18.75
CA THR A 200 4.20 -11.83 -19.92
C THR A 200 3.63 -10.86 -20.96
N SER A 201 2.33 -10.55 -20.90
CA SER A 201 1.68 -9.60 -21.80
C SER A 201 2.01 -8.13 -21.49
N PHE A 202 2.47 -7.82 -20.27
CA PHE A 202 2.74 -6.45 -19.82
C PHE A 202 4.05 -6.30 -19.02
N PHE A 203 4.74 -7.40 -18.69
CA PHE A 203 6.04 -7.39 -18.02
C PHE A 203 7.20 -7.58 -19.01
N ALA A 204 8.29 -6.84 -18.80
CA ALA A 204 9.56 -6.98 -19.51
C ALA A 204 10.74 -6.84 -18.52
N GLU A 205 11.79 -7.65 -18.70
CA GLU A 205 13.03 -7.64 -17.90
C GLU A 205 14.00 -6.51 -18.29
#